data_AF-A0AAD7Y9I6-F1
#
_entry.id   AF-A0AAD7Y9I6-F1
#
_cell.length_a   1.000
_cell.length_b   1.000
_cell.length_c   1.000
_cell.angle_alpha   90.00
_cell.angle_beta   90.00
_cell.angle_gamma   90.00
#
_symmetry.space_group_name_H-M   'P 1'
#
loop_
_entity.id
_entity.type
_entity.pdbx_description
1 polymer ?
#
loop_
_entity_poly.entity_id
_entity_poly.type
_entity_poly.pdbx_seq_one_letter_code
_entity_poly.pdbx_strand_id
1 'polypeptide(L)'
;MEYYIPYSDVPVGSSARPWFNADCAEAEKRKHSAFLAWVDARDRKAPDLNSKKRAFNHAAKSYKKALRKARFDRISHIGQKLSAQPSGSRAFWSLVKSVEANFCRPTLPPLVRPDGTLAHTAREKAGLFASLFALNSRLDTGSSTPPTLPHCGTSMPEVRIKNKEVLRALCRLDVNKASGPDGKVNQFRF
;
A
#
# COMPACT_ATOMS: atom_id res chain seq x y z
N MET A 1 6.76 30.69 4.35
CA MET A 1 7.36 29.36 4.63
C MET A 1 6.23 28.43 5.01
N GLU A 2 5.90 27.45 4.17
CA GLU A 2 4.95 26.40 4.54
C GLU A 2 5.61 25.49 5.59
N TYR A 3 5.00 25.40 6.76
CA TYR A 3 5.48 24.54 7.84
C TYR A 3 5.19 23.08 7.47
N TYR A 4 6.23 22.34 7.09
CA TYR A 4 6.15 20.88 7.02
C TYR A 4 5.96 20.32 8.42
N ILE A 5 4.78 19.78 8.71
CA ILE A 5 4.50 19.07 9.97
C ILE A 5 4.78 17.58 9.74
N PRO A 6 5.86 17.02 10.30
CA PRO A 6 6.17 15.61 10.14
C PRO A 6 5.12 14.75 10.88
N TYR A 7 4.60 13.72 10.23
CA TYR A 7 3.77 12.71 10.87
C TYR A 7 4.25 11.30 10.48
N SER A 8 3.96 10.31 11.31
CA SER A 8 4.33 8.92 11.08
C SER A 8 3.28 7.95 11.62
N ASP A 9 2.86 7.01 10.79
CA ASP A 9 1.96 5.93 11.21
C ASP A 9 2.77 4.81 11.89
N VAL A 10 2.39 4.46 13.13
CA VAL A 10 3.00 3.35 13.87
C VAL A 10 2.01 2.17 13.87
N PRO A 11 2.33 1.05 13.19
CA PRO A 11 1.44 -0.09 13.18
C PRO A 11 1.38 -0.77 14.57
N VAL A 12 0.17 -0.91 15.12
CA VAL A 12 -0.11 -1.58 16.40
C VAL A 12 -0.69 -2.97 16.10
N GLY A 13 0.09 -4.05 16.30
CA GLY A 13 -0.41 -5.43 16.15
C GLY A 13 0.63 -6.51 15.83
N SER A 14 0.25 -7.79 15.98
CA SER A 14 1.08 -9.01 15.87
C SER A 14 1.63 -9.31 14.47
N SER A 15 1.21 -8.57 13.44
CA SER A 15 1.75 -8.64 12.07
C SER A 15 3.06 -7.84 11.90
N ALA A 16 3.82 -7.62 12.98
CA ALA A 16 4.94 -6.68 12.99
C ALA A 16 6.03 -7.02 11.95
N ARG A 17 6.15 -8.28 11.49
CA ARG A 17 7.21 -8.71 10.56
C ARG A 17 6.74 -9.90 9.70
N PRO A 18 6.15 -9.69 8.51
CA PRO A 18 5.74 -10.79 7.62
C PRO A 18 6.92 -11.62 7.06
N TRP A 19 8.16 -11.18 7.30
CA TRP A 19 9.40 -11.88 6.96
C TRP A 19 10.00 -12.67 8.14
N PHE A 20 9.45 -12.58 9.35
CA PHE A 20 9.98 -13.29 10.52
C PHE A 20 9.48 -14.74 10.52
N ASN A 21 10.39 -15.68 10.27
CA ASN A 21 10.08 -17.10 10.12
C ASN A 21 10.58 -17.94 11.31
N ALA A 22 10.33 -19.25 11.26
CA ALA A 22 10.76 -20.20 12.30
C ALA A 22 12.27 -20.15 12.57
N ASP A 23 13.09 -20.02 11.52
CA ASP A 23 14.56 -19.92 11.66
C ASP A 23 14.97 -18.69 12.46
N CYS A 24 14.29 -17.54 12.24
CA CYS A 24 14.54 -16.33 13.01
C CYS A 24 14.18 -16.53 14.48
N ALA A 25 13.03 -17.15 14.77
CA ALA A 25 12.59 -17.44 16.13
C ALA A 25 13.54 -18.42 16.84
N GLU A 26 14.01 -19.44 16.14
CA GLU A 26 14.94 -20.42 16.67
C GLU A 26 16.33 -19.80 16.94
N ALA A 27 16.84 -18.99 16.01
CA ALA A 27 18.09 -18.26 16.21
C ALA A 27 18.00 -17.22 17.34
N GLU A 28 16.82 -16.62 17.54
CA GLU A 28 16.55 -15.73 18.67
C GLU A 28 16.59 -16.48 20.00
N LYS A 29 15.94 -17.64 20.09
CA LYS A 29 15.98 -18.52 21.26
C LYS A 29 17.42 -18.96 21.58
N ARG A 30 18.19 -19.36 20.56
CA ARG A 30 19.62 -19.70 20.72
C ARG A 30 20.44 -18.51 21.22
N LYS A 31 20.22 -17.30 20.67
CA LYS A 31 20.88 -16.08 21.15
C LYS A 31 20.54 -15.81 22.61
N HIS A 32 19.26 -15.93 22.97
CA HIS A 32 18.77 -15.65 24.33
C HIS A 32 19.33 -16.66 25.34
N SER A 33 19.28 -17.96 25.05
CA SER A 33 19.86 -19.00 25.91
C SER A 33 21.38 -18.81 26.11
N ALA A 34 22.12 -18.50 25.04
CA ALA A 34 23.56 -18.23 25.14
C ALA A 34 23.86 -16.94 25.94
N PHE A 35 22.99 -15.92 25.86
CA PHE A 35 23.09 -14.72 26.67
C PHE A 35 22.91 -15.04 28.15
N LEU A 36 21.86 -15.77 28.52
CA LEU A 36 21.62 -16.18 29.91
C LEU A 36 22.79 -17.00 30.46
N ALA A 37 23.31 -17.95 29.69
CA ALA A 37 24.46 -18.76 30.07
C ALA A 37 25.74 -17.92 30.26
N TRP A 38 25.94 -16.87 29.46
CA TRP A 38 27.07 -15.95 29.63
C TRP A 38 26.91 -15.04 30.85
N VAL A 39 25.70 -14.54 31.11
CA VAL A 39 25.39 -13.74 32.31
C VAL A 39 25.58 -14.56 33.58
N ASP A 40 25.06 -15.78 33.63
CA ASP A 40 25.23 -16.69 34.77
C ASP A 40 26.71 -17.01 35.05
N ALA A 41 27.48 -17.32 33.99
CA ALA A 41 28.92 -17.56 34.10
C ALA A 41 29.69 -16.32 34.58
N ARG A 42 29.26 -15.12 34.20
CA ARG A 42 29.86 -13.86 34.65
C ARG A 42 29.59 -13.64 36.13
N ASP A 43 28.35 -13.85 36.56
CA ASP A 43 27.92 -13.58 37.93
C ASP A 43 28.55 -14.60 38.90
N ARG A 44 28.73 -15.86 38.47
CA ARG A 44 29.43 -16.91 39.23
C ARG A 44 30.97 -16.88 39.11
N LYS A 45 31.53 -15.94 38.35
CA LYS A 45 32.98 -15.88 38.04
C LYS A 45 33.54 -17.21 37.52
N ALA A 46 32.77 -17.89 36.67
CA ALA A 46 33.11 -19.22 36.19
C ALA A 46 34.39 -19.19 35.32
N PRO A 47 35.24 -20.23 35.39
CA PRO A 47 36.50 -20.30 34.64
C PRO A 47 36.28 -20.34 33.11
N ASP A 48 35.09 -20.72 32.65
CA ASP A 48 34.73 -20.83 31.24
C ASP A 48 34.05 -19.57 30.66
N LEU A 49 34.05 -18.45 31.39
CA LEU A 49 33.41 -17.18 31.00
C LEU A 49 33.71 -16.76 29.56
N ASN A 50 34.98 -16.85 29.14
CA ASN A 50 35.40 -16.48 27.79
C ASN A 50 34.79 -17.40 26.71
N SER A 51 34.62 -18.69 27.00
CA SER A 51 33.97 -19.64 26.11
C SER A 51 32.48 -19.30 25.94
N LYS A 52 31.77 -19.04 27.05
CA LYS A 52 30.35 -18.65 27.03
C LYS A 52 30.13 -17.32 26.31
N LYS A 53 31.02 -16.34 26.51
CA LYS A 53 30.99 -15.07 25.75
C LYS A 53 31.17 -15.28 24.25
N ARG A 54 32.09 -16.16 23.83
CA ARG A 54 32.29 -16.53 22.42
C ARG A 54 31.05 -17.21 21.85
N ALA A 55 30.42 -18.12 22.60
CA ALA A 55 29.18 -18.79 22.20
C ALA A 55 28.03 -17.79 22.00
N PHE A 56 27.84 -16.83 22.92
CA PHE A 56 26.87 -15.75 22.76
C PHE A 56 27.14 -14.91 21.51
N ASN A 57 28.39 -14.48 21.30
CA ASN A 57 28.77 -13.70 20.13
C ASN A 57 28.51 -14.46 18.82
N HIS A 58 28.78 -15.77 18.80
CA HIS A 58 28.49 -16.63 17.66
C HIS A 58 26.97 -16.73 17.41
N ALA A 59 26.18 -16.97 18.46
CA ALA A 59 24.72 -17.01 18.36
C ALA A 59 24.12 -15.67 17.90
N ALA A 60 24.66 -14.54 18.37
CA ALA A 60 24.25 -13.21 17.94
C ALA A 60 24.55 -12.95 16.45
N LYS A 61 25.74 -13.35 15.97
CA LYS A 61 26.08 -13.30 14.54
C LYS A 61 25.16 -14.19 13.70
N SER A 62 24.87 -15.39 14.17
CA SER A 62 23.96 -16.33 13.53
C SER A 62 22.54 -15.75 13.42
N TYR A 63 22.01 -15.20 14.51
CA TYR A 63 20.72 -14.49 14.51
C TYR A 63 20.67 -13.35 13.50
N LYS A 64 21.71 -12.50 13.45
CA LYS A 64 21.81 -11.42 12.45
C LYS A 64 21.87 -11.97 11.01
N LYS A 65 22.45 -13.15 10.79
CA LYS A 65 22.46 -13.82 9.48
C LYS A 65 21.06 -14.34 9.13
N ALA A 66 20.36 -14.99 10.07
CA ALA A 66 19.00 -15.49 9.89
C ALA A 66 18.03 -14.35 9.52
N LEU A 67 18.07 -13.23 10.26
CA LEU A 67 17.23 -12.06 9.94
C LEU A 67 17.49 -11.51 8.54
N ARG A 68 18.76 -11.39 8.13
CA ARG A 68 19.11 -10.90 6.79
C ARG A 68 18.63 -11.85 5.70
N LYS A 69 18.82 -13.16 5.90
CA LYS A 69 18.36 -14.19 4.97
C LYS A 69 16.83 -14.15 4.83
N ALA A 70 16.10 -14.16 5.93
CA ALA A 70 14.63 -14.16 5.89
C ALA A 70 14.06 -12.92 5.20
N ARG A 71 14.68 -11.75 5.42
CA ARG A 71 14.32 -10.52 4.66
C ARG A 71 14.60 -10.65 3.18
N PHE A 72 15.79 -11.12 2.81
CA PHE A 72 16.17 -11.31 1.41
C PHE A 72 15.24 -12.30 0.72
N ASP A 73 15.04 -13.48 1.31
CA ASP A 73 14.18 -14.53 0.76
C ASP A 73 12.74 -14.02 0.56
N ARG A 74 12.21 -13.22 1.51
CA ARG A 74 10.89 -12.60 1.36
C ARG A 74 10.84 -11.62 0.17
N ILE A 75 11.84 -10.75 0.03
CA ILE A 75 11.92 -9.80 -1.09
C ILE A 75 12.03 -10.54 -2.42
N SER A 76 12.92 -11.54 -2.51
CA SER A 76 13.09 -12.36 -3.70
C SER A 76 11.82 -13.11 -4.08
N HIS A 77 11.13 -13.70 -3.12
CA HIS A 77 9.86 -14.41 -3.35
C HIS A 77 8.74 -13.45 -3.80
N ILE A 78 8.65 -12.25 -3.23
CA ILE A 78 7.73 -11.21 -3.73
C ILE A 78 8.09 -10.84 -5.17
N GLY A 79 9.36 -10.59 -5.46
CA GLY A 79 9.83 -10.23 -6.80
C GLY A 79 9.50 -11.32 -7.84
N GLN A 80 9.74 -12.58 -7.50
CA GLN A 80 9.37 -13.72 -8.35
C GLN A 80 7.87 -13.82 -8.60
N LYS A 81 7.05 -13.60 -7.56
CA LYS A 81 5.59 -13.55 -7.72
C LYS A 81 5.14 -12.39 -8.61
N LEU A 82 5.76 -11.22 -8.49
CA LEU A 82 5.45 -10.07 -9.33
C LEU A 82 5.84 -10.32 -10.79
N SER A 83 7.02 -10.90 -11.04
CA SER A 83 7.47 -11.22 -12.41
C SER A 83 6.64 -12.31 -13.09
N ALA A 84 6.06 -13.22 -12.30
CA ALA A 84 5.23 -14.31 -12.83
C ALA A 84 3.80 -13.88 -13.19
N GLN A 85 3.36 -12.70 -12.76
CA GLN A 85 1.99 -12.23 -12.99
C GLN A 85 1.95 -11.24 -14.16
N PRO A 86 0.96 -11.34 -15.07
CA PRO A 86 0.80 -10.36 -16.14
C PRO A 86 0.61 -8.94 -15.59
N SER A 87 1.33 -7.99 -16.17
CA SER A 87 1.19 -6.56 -15.90
C SER A 87 -0.26 -6.13 -16.09
N GLY A 88 -0.88 -5.57 -15.06
CA GLY A 88 -2.28 -5.14 -15.11
C GLY A 88 -3.32 -6.15 -14.60
N SER A 89 -2.90 -7.37 -14.26
CA SER A 89 -3.79 -8.34 -13.63
C SER A 89 -4.19 -7.93 -12.21
N ARG A 90 -5.37 -8.39 -11.76
CA ARG A 90 -5.85 -8.16 -10.40
C ARG A 90 -4.89 -8.73 -9.35
N ALA A 91 -4.36 -9.92 -9.60
CA ALA A 91 -3.44 -10.59 -8.69
C ALA A 91 -2.12 -9.81 -8.54
N PHE A 92 -1.58 -9.28 -9.65
CA PHE A 92 -0.43 -8.38 -9.62
C PHE A 92 -0.69 -7.15 -8.74
N TRP A 93 -1.75 -6.40 -9.03
CA TRP A 93 -2.05 -5.18 -8.27
C TRP A 93 -2.42 -5.43 -6.82
N SER A 94 -3.05 -6.57 -6.52
CA SER A 94 -3.32 -6.99 -5.14
C SER A 94 -2.01 -7.27 -4.38
N LEU A 95 -1.05 -7.95 -5.00
CA LEU A 95 0.24 -8.23 -4.40
C LEU A 95 1.05 -6.95 -4.20
N VAL A 96 1.14 -6.09 -5.23
CA VAL A 96 1.80 -4.79 -5.18
C VAL A 96 1.27 -3.94 -4.02
N LYS A 97 -0.07 -3.79 -3.92
CA LYS A 97 -0.71 -3.04 -2.82
C LYS A 97 -0.45 -3.64 -1.44
N SER A 98 -0.34 -4.97 -1.35
CA SER A 98 -0.06 -5.64 -0.06
C SER A 98 1.38 -5.45 0.42
N VAL A 99 2.32 -5.25 -0.50
CA VAL A 99 3.76 -5.09 -0.21
C VAL A 99 4.10 -3.63 0.02
N GLU A 100 3.54 -2.75 -0.80
CA GLU A 100 3.81 -1.34 -0.77
C GLU A 100 2.66 -0.61 -0.07
N ALA A 101 2.86 -0.37 1.23
CA ALA A 101 1.94 0.44 2.04
C ALA A 101 1.81 1.90 1.52
N ASN A 102 2.70 2.34 0.63
CA ASN A 102 2.76 3.70 0.10
C ASN A 102 1.68 4.01 -0.95
N PHE A 103 1.16 3.02 -1.69
CA PHE A 103 0.12 3.31 -2.71
C PHE A 103 -1.19 3.84 -2.12
N CYS A 104 -1.42 3.60 -0.82
CA CYS A 104 -2.61 4.07 -0.12
C CYS A 104 -2.32 5.24 0.83
N ARG A 105 -1.09 5.77 0.85
CA ARG A 105 -0.77 6.94 1.67
C ARG A 105 -1.20 8.20 0.93
N PRO A 106 -2.02 9.06 1.54
CA PRO A 106 -2.35 10.34 0.92
C PRO A 106 -1.06 11.17 0.80
N THR A 107 -0.73 11.58 -0.42
CA THR A 107 0.42 12.47 -0.70
C THR A 107 0.21 13.87 -0.13
N LEU A 108 -1.06 14.25 0.04
CA LEU A 108 -1.45 15.52 0.63
C LEU A 108 -1.45 15.44 2.16
N PRO A 109 -0.92 16.44 2.88
CA PRO A 109 -1.08 16.53 4.33
C PRO A 109 -2.56 16.67 4.72
N PRO A 110 -2.92 16.50 6.01
CA PRO A 110 -4.26 16.83 6.48
C PRO A 110 -4.65 18.26 6.07
N LEU A 111 -5.89 18.44 5.61
CA LEU A 111 -6.39 19.75 5.18
C LEU A 111 -7.29 20.33 6.27
N VAL A 112 -7.19 21.63 6.52
CA VAL A 112 -8.06 22.32 7.47
C VAL A 112 -9.40 22.61 6.80
N ARG A 113 -10.50 22.23 7.45
CA ARG A 113 -11.86 22.55 7.03
C ARG A 113 -12.27 23.95 7.53
N PRO A 114 -13.30 24.58 6.93
CA PRO A 114 -13.80 25.88 7.40
C PRO A 114 -14.25 25.91 8.87
N ASP A 115 -14.65 24.76 9.43
CA ASP A 115 -15.04 24.60 10.83
C ASP A 115 -13.84 24.41 11.80
N GLY A 116 -12.60 24.47 11.28
CA GLY A 116 -11.37 24.27 12.04
C GLY A 116 -10.97 22.81 12.24
N THR A 117 -11.77 21.84 11.80
CA THR A 117 -11.42 20.41 11.89
C THR A 117 -10.47 19.98 10.78
N LEU A 118 -9.83 18.81 10.93
CA LEU A 118 -8.86 18.29 9.94
C LEU A 118 -9.43 17.15 9.09
N ALA A 119 -9.26 17.25 7.78
CA ALA A 119 -9.54 16.20 6.80
C ALA A 119 -8.30 15.32 6.61
N HIS A 120 -8.35 14.09 7.10
CA HIS A 120 -7.19 13.18 7.12
C HIS A 120 -7.23 12.18 5.96
N THR A 121 -8.41 11.65 5.67
CA THR A 121 -8.60 10.62 4.65
C THR A 121 -8.67 11.22 3.24
N ALA A 122 -8.30 10.42 2.23
CA ALA A 122 -8.39 10.85 0.83
C ALA A 122 -9.83 11.24 0.43
N ARG A 123 -10.84 10.52 0.95
CA ARG A 123 -12.26 10.80 0.69
C ARG A 123 -12.69 12.16 1.25
N GLU A 124 -12.31 12.46 2.49
CA GLU A 124 -12.61 13.76 3.10
C GLU A 124 -11.94 14.91 2.35
N LYS A 125 -10.67 14.74 1.96
CA LYS A 125 -9.92 15.74 1.19
C LYS A 125 -10.55 15.99 -0.18
N ALA A 126 -10.91 14.92 -0.90
CA ALA A 126 -11.60 15.03 -2.19
C ALA A 126 -12.96 15.74 -2.05
N GLY A 127 -13.73 15.39 -1.01
CA GLY A 127 -15.00 16.06 -0.70
C GLY A 127 -14.81 17.55 -0.40
N LEU A 128 -13.77 17.90 0.37
CA LEU A 128 -13.44 19.29 0.67
C LEU A 128 -13.09 20.07 -0.61
N PHE A 129 -12.21 19.54 -1.46
CA PHE A 129 -11.89 20.19 -2.75
C PHE A 129 -13.12 20.36 -3.64
N ALA A 130 -13.96 19.33 -3.75
CA ALA A 130 -15.20 19.43 -4.53
C ALA A 130 -16.13 20.52 -4.00
N SER A 131 -16.29 20.63 -2.68
CA SER A 131 -17.11 21.67 -2.05
C SER A 131 -16.55 23.07 -2.26
N LEU A 132 -15.25 23.26 -2.10
CA LEU A 132 -14.57 24.53 -2.33
C LEU A 132 -14.63 24.93 -3.81
N PHE A 133 -14.41 23.98 -4.71
CA PHE A 133 -14.54 24.21 -6.14
C PHE A 133 -15.96 24.65 -6.49
N ALA A 134 -16.99 23.94 -6.00
CA ALA A 134 -18.38 24.30 -6.25
C ALA A 134 -18.76 25.67 -5.68
N LEU A 135 -18.23 26.04 -4.51
CA LEU A 135 -18.45 27.35 -3.90
C LEU A 135 -17.83 28.49 -4.74
N ASN A 136 -16.60 28.29 -5.21
CA ASN A 136 -15.86 29.28 -5.99
C ASN A 136 -16.22 29.30 -7.48
N SER A 137 -16.89 28.25 -7.99
CA SER A 137 -17.32 28.12 -9.39
C SER A 137 -18.76 28.56 -9.61
N ARG A 138 -19.30 29.40 -8.73
CA ARG A 138 -20.61 30.04 -8.91
C ARG A 138 -20.44 31.25 -9.81
N LEU A 139 -20.98 31.17 -11.03
CA LEU A 139 -21.11 32.33 -11.89
C LEU A 139 -22.24 33.20 -11.34
N ASP A 140 -21.97 34.50 -11.15
CA ASP A 140 -23.05 35.47 -10.96
C ASP A 140 -23.78 35.58 -12.29
N THR A 141 -24.94 34.93 -12.37
CA THR A 141 -25.71 34.83 -13.61
C THR A 141 -26.58 36.07 -13.84
N GLY A 142 -26.70 36.98 -12.86
CA GLY A 142 -27.43 38.24 -12.97
C GLY A 142 -28.60 38.19 -13.94
N SER A 143 -28.53 39.02 -14.99
CA SER A 143 -29.40 38.97 -16.19
C SER A 143 -28.61 38.63 -17.47
N SER A 144 -27.42 38.03 -17.33
CA SER A 144 -26.49 37.84 -18.45
C SER A 144 -26.85 36.59 -19.25
N THR A 145 -27.17 36.75 -20.52
CA THR A 145 -27.37 35.64 -21.45
C THR A 145 -26.02 35.04 -21.85
N PRO A 146 -25.87 33.70 -21.86
CA PRO A 146 -24.65 33.06 -22.35
C PRO A 146 -24.38 33.50 -23.81
N PRO A 147 -23.10 33.64 -24.20
CA PRO A 147 -22.76 34.04 -25.56
C PRO A 147 -23.33 33.05 -26.58
N THR A 148 -23.90 33.58 -27.65
CA THR A 148 -24.40 32.78 -28.77
C THR A 148 -23.23 32.01 -29.37
N LEU A 149 -23.17 30.71 -29.15
CA LEU A 149 -22.15 29.86 -29.74
C LEU A 149 -22.38 29.79 -31.26
N PRO A 150 -21.33 29.93 -32.09
CA PRO A 150 -21.47 29.73 -33.53
C PRO A 150 -22.00 28.31 -33.80
N HIS A 151 -22.94 28.21 -34.73
CA HIS A 151 -23.54 26.94 -35.10
C HIS A 151 -22.46 25.98 -35.61
N CYS A 152 -22.19 24.93 -34.83
CA CYS A 152 -21.30 23.86 -35.23
C CYS A 152 -22.04 22.99 -36.25
N GLY A 153 -21.76 23.18 -37.55
CA GLY A 153 -22.43 22.47 -38.64
C GLY A 153 -22.15 20.96 -38.70
N THR A 154 -21.37 20.42 -37.77
CA THR A 154 -21.17 18.99 -37.61
C THR A 154 -22.06 18.47 -36.49
N SER A 155 -23.06 17.66 -36.85
CA SER A 155 -23.82 16.85 -35.89
C SER A 155 -23.18 15.48 -35.77
N MET A 156 -23.03 14.98 -34.54
CA MET A 156 -22.67 13.58 -34.31
C MET A 156 -23.78 12.69 -34.89
N PRO A 157 -23.45 11.69 -35.73
CA PRO A 157 -24.46 10.77 -36.25
C PRO A 157 -25.09 9.95 -35.13
N GLU A 158 -26.31 9.45 -35.37
CA GLU A 158 -27.03 8.59 -34.42
C GLU A 158 -26.19 7.34 -34.09
N VAL A 159 -25.82 7.17 -32.82
CA VAL A 159 -25.07 6.01 -32.35
C VAL A 159 -26.03 4.83 -32.18
N ARG A 160 -25.93 3.83 -33.05
CA ARG A 160 -26.72 2.60 -32.98
C ARG A 160 -25.91 1.46 -32.38
N ILE A 161 -26.21 1.08 -31.14
CA ILE A 161 -25.58 -0.04 -30.44
C ILE A 161 -26.38 -1.31 -30.70
N LYS A 162 -25.76 -2.35 -31.28
CA LYS A 162 -26.44 -3.63 -31.54
C LYS A 162 -26.15 -4.65 -30.44
N ASN A 163 -27.15 -5.45 -30.06
CA ASN A 163 -26.99 -6.52 -29.04
C ASN A 163 -25.82 -7.47 -29.34
N LYS A 164 -25.59 -7.80 -30.62
CA LYS A 164 -24.47 -8.65 -31.04
C LYS A 164 -23.09 -8.02 -30.77
N GLU A 165 -22.99 -6.70 -30.83
CA GLU A 165 -21.75 -5.96 -30.58
C GLU A 165 -21.48 -5.90 -29.07
N VAL A 166 -22.54 -5.69 -28.28
CA VAL A 166 -22.51 -5.76 -26.81
C VAL A 166 -22.07 -7.15 -26.35
N LEU A 167 -22.70 -8.21 -26.85
CA LEU A 167 -22.33 -9.58 -26.51
C LEU A 167 -20.88 -9.90 -26.90
N ARG A 168 -20.44 -9.48 -28.10
CA ARG A 168 -19.05 -9.65 -28.54
C ARG A 168 -18.06 -8.93 -27.62
N ALA A 169 -18.39 -7.72 -27.17
CA ALA A 169 -17.54 -6.96 -26.25
C ALA A 169 -17.45 -7.65 -24.88
N LEU A 170 -18.58 -8.16 -24.37
CA LEU A 170 -18.66 -8.88 -23.10
C LEU A 170 -17.89 -10.21 -23.14
N CYS A 171 -18.01 -10.99 -24.22
CA CYS A 171 -17.26 -12.23 -24.39
C CYS A 171 -15.75 -12.03 -24.53
N ARG A 172 -15.30 -10.83 -24.94
CA ARG A 172 -13.88 -10.48 -25.07
C ARG A 172 -13.30 -9.81 -23.80
N LEU A 173 -14.12 -9.65 -22.76
CA LEU A 173 -13.69 -9.00 -21.53
C LEU A 173 -12.74 -9.93 -20.76
N ASP A 174 -11.53 -9.45 -20.45
CA ASP A 174 -10.62 -10.18 -19.57
C ASP A 174 -11.05 -10.00 -18.10
N VAL A 175 -11.61 -11.07 -17.54
CA VAL A 175 -12.06 -11.13 -16.14
C VAL A 175 -10.92 -11.04 -15.13
N ASN A 176 -9.68 -11.29 -15.56
CA ASN A 176 -8.50 -11.24 -14.71
C ASN A 176 -7.86 -9.84 -14.65
N LYS A 177 -8.30 -8.92 -15.51
CA LYS A 177 -7.86 -7.53 -15.49
C LYS A 177 -8.32 -6.85 -14.20
N ALA A 178 -7.51 -5.91 -13.71
CA ALA A 178 -7.89 -5.12 -12.55
C ALA A 178 -9.19 -4.33 -12.78
N SER A 179 -10.02 -4.26 -11.72
CA SER A 179 -11.22 -3.44 -11.68
C SER A 179 -10.91 -1.96 -11.88
N GLY A 180 -11.85 -1.25 -12.50
CA GLY A 180 -11.83 0.20 -12.57
C GLY A 180 -11.98 0.87 -11.19
N PRO A 181 -11.87 2.21 -11.15
CA PRO A 181 -12.02 2.99 -9.92
C PRO A 181 -13.45 2.94 -9.34
N ASP A 182 -14.41 2.43 -10.11
CA ASP A 182 -15.81 2.18 -9.72
C ASP A 182 -15.99 0.95 -8.80
N GLY A 183 -14.92 0.17 -8.59
CA GLY A 183 -14.92 -0.98 -7.68
C GLY A 183 -15.71 -2.19 -8.20
N LYS A 184 -16.15 -2.17 -9.47
CA LYS A 184 -16.87 -3.29 -10.07
C LYS A 184 -15.86 -4.34 -10.55
N VAL A 185 -16.06 -5.58 -10.12
CA VAL A 185 -15.25 -6.72 -10.54
C VAL A 185 -15.73 -7.18 -11.91
N ASN A 186 -14.81 -7.55 -12.80
CA ASN A 186 -15.12 -8.12 -14.11
C ASN A 186 -15.69 -9.54 -13.99
N GLN A 187 -16.80 -9.72 -13.26
CA GLN A 187 -17.54 -10.97 -13.15
C GLN A 187 -18.89 -10.78 -13.83
N PHE A 188 -18.93 -11.02 -15.13
CA PHE A 188 -20.18 -11.17 -15.87
C PHE A 188 -20.40 -12.66 -16.11
N ARG A 189 -21.30 -13.28 -15.34
CA ARG A 189 -21.85 -14.60 -15.68
C ARG A 189 -23.07 -14.36 -16.58
N PHE A 190 -23.03 -14.94 -17.77
CA PHE A 190 -24.18 -15.05 -18.67
C PHE A 190 -24.81 -16.43 -18.50
#